data_AF-A0A166E022-F1
#
_entry.id   AF-A0A166E022-F1
#
_cell.length_a   1.000
_cell.length_b   1.000
_cell.length_c   1.000
_cell.angle_alpha   90.00
_cell.angle_beta   90.00
_cell.angle_gamma   90.00
#
_symmetry.space_group_name_H-M   'P 1'
#
loop_
_entity.id
_entity.type
_entity.pdbx_description
1 polymer ?
#
loop_
_entity_poly.entity_id
_entity_poly.type
_entity_poly.pdbx_seq_one_letter_code
_entity_poly.pdbx_strand_id
1 'polypeptide(L)'
;MPRLGLLTFLTYAIILFACAHGAFASLVNVTIDDTYGDLHTGAQVTYSPAAAWSAGSPTLPCLACPAQPDPAQLYNGTWHASQSNFSLENPTASVSFNGSAVYVYVAIAYSSPGQERNTYLSFFIDNEPVGTYVHAGSPPPDSGQLSYHIPVYVNLSMPAGPHTFAVQNGLSESGASLVILDSIVYTT
;
A
#
# COMPACT_ATOMS: atom_id res chain seq x y z
N MET A 1 -2.81 -59.98 -35.50
CA MET A 1 -3.12 -58.64 -36.07
C MET A 1 -3.37 -57.67 -34.92
N PRO A 2 -2.42 -56.78 -34.58
CA PRO A 2 -2.39 -56.00 -33.34
C PRO A 2 -3.11 -54.63 -33.45
N ARG A 3 -4.04 -54.48 -34.40
CA ARG A 3 -4.59 -53.18 -34.80
C ARG A 3 -5.57 -52.55 -33.80
N LEU A 4 -6.08 -53.30 -32.82
CA LEU A 4 -7.10 -52.80 -31.90
C LEU A 4 -6.52 -52.02 -30.70
N GLY A 5 -5.28 -52.30 -30.29
CA GLY A 5 -4.63 -51.61 -29.16
C GLY A 5 -4.03 -50.24 -29.50
N LEU A 6 -3.79 -49.97 -30.78
CA LEU A 6 -3.20 -48.71 -31.24
C LEU A 6 -4.23 -47.57 -31.26
N LEU A 7 -5.49 -47.85 -31.65
CA LEU A 7 -6.57 -46.85 -31.67
C LEU A 7 -7.01 -46.42 -30.26
N THR A 8 -7.04 -47.33 -29.29
CA THR A 8 -7.35 -47.01 -27.90
C THR A 8 -6.23 -46.20 -27.23
N PHE A 9 -4.96 -46.45 -27.58
CA PHE A 9 -3.83 -45.63 -27.12
C PHE A 9 -3.86 -44.21 -27.69
N LEU A 10 -4.15 -44.06 -28.99
CA LEU A 10 -4.24 -42.76 -29.65
C LEU A 10 -5.40 -41.91 -29.13
N THR A 11 -6.55 -42.52 -28.83
CA THR A 11 -7.69 -41.79 -28.24
C THR A 11 -7.42 -41.34 -26.81
N TYR A 12 -6.78 -42.17 -25.97
CA TYR A 12 -6.35 -41.77 -24.63
C TYR A 12 -5.32 -40.62 -24.65
N ALA A 13 -4.38 -40.66 -25.59
CA ALA A 13 -3.38 -39.61 -25.76
C ALA A 13 -4.01 -38.27 -26.20
N ILE A 14 -5.02 -38.30 -27.08
CA ILE A 14 -5.75 -37.10 -27.52
C ILE A 14 -6.60 -36.52 -26.38
N ILE A 15 -7.22 -37.35 -25.54
CA ILE A 15 -8.00 -36.89 -24.37
C ILE A 15 -7.08 -36.26 -23.32
N LEU A 16 -5.91 -36.84 -23.05
CA LEU A 16 -4.92 -36.27 -22.13
C LEU A 16 -4.32 -34.95 -22.66
N PHE A 17 -4.16 -34.81 -23.98
CA PHE A 17 -3.68 -33.56 -24.60
C PHE A 17 -4.77 -32.48 -24.65
N ALA A 18 -6.04 -32.87 -24.83
CA ALA A 18 -7.18 -31.95 -24.79
C ALA A 18 -7.53 -31.47 -23.37
N CYS A 19 -7.13 -32.21 -22.32
CA CYS A 19 -7.30 -31.78 -20.92
C CYS A 19 -6.23 -30.79 -20.44
N ALA A 20 -5.18 -30.52 -21.22
CA ALA A 20 -4.25 -29.43 -20.94
C ALA A 20 -4.88 -28.08 -21.34
N HIS A 21 -6.01 -27.75 -20.72
CA HIS A 21 -6.54 -26.39 -20.76
C HIS A 21 -5.56 -25.52 -19.97
N GLY A 22 -4.83 -24.64 -20.66
CA GLY A 22 -4.01 -23.63 -20.00
C GLY A 22 -4.90 -22.79 -19.09
N ALA A 23 -4.63 -22.81 -17.78
CA ALA A 23 -5.25 -21.89 -16.86
C ALA A 23 -4.67 -20.48 -17.15
N PHE A 24 -5.46 -19.61 -17.76
CA PHE A 24 -5.13 -18.20 -17.87
C PHE A 24 -5.42 -17.53 -16.53
N ALA A 25 -4.39 -17.31 -15.72
CA ALA A 25 -4.46 -16.42 -14.57
C ALA A 25 -4.23 -14.99 -15.06
N SER A 26 -5.17 -14.09 -14.76
CA SER A 26 -4.99 -12.65 -14.95
C SER A 26 -4.63 -12.03 -13.63
N LEU A 27 -3.58 -11.22 -13.64
CA LEU A 27 -3.23 -10.38 -12.50
C LEU A 27 -4.32 -9.33 -12.27
N VAL A 28 -4.74 -9.15 -11.02
CA VAL A 28 -5.72 -8.15 -10.59
C VAL A 28 -5.14 -7.28 -9.48
N ASN A 29 -5.48 -5.99 -9.49
CA ASN A 29 -5.13 -5.09 -8.41
C ASN A 29 -6.20 -5.14 -7.31
N VAL A 30 -5.78 -5.39 -6.08
CA VAL A 30 -6.62 -5.40 -4.89
C VAL A 30 -6.18 -4.26 -3.99
N THR A 31 -7.14 -3.45 -3.53
CA THR A 31 -6.88 -2.30 -2.67
C THR A 31 -7.15 -2.67 -1.21
N ILE A 32 -6.16 -2.43 -0.37
CA ILE A 32 -6.23 -2.44 1.08
C ILE A 32 -6.45 -1.00 1.51
N ASP A 33 -7.65 -0.72 1.99
CA ASP A 33 -8.01 0.57 2.56
C ASP A 33 -7.30 0.76 3.91
N ASP A 34 -6.90 2.00 4.23
CA ASP A 34 -6.26 2.30 5.51
C ASP A 34 -7.15 1.93 6.72
N THR A 35 -8.46 2.13 6.60
CA THR A 35 -9.43 1.96 7.69
C THR A 35 -10.21 0.66 7.57
N TYR A 36 -10.68 0.31 6.37
CA TYR A 36 -11.52 -0.85 6.11
C TYR A 36 -10.73 -2.09 5.67
N GLY A 37 -9.43 -1.97 5.44
CA GLY A 37 -8.56 -3.08 5.07
C GLY A 37 -8.87 -3.64 3.67
N ASP A 38 -8.48 -4.89 3.48
CA ASP A 38 -8.79 -5.68 2.29
C ASP A 38 -10.19 -6.32 2.44
N LEU A 39 -11.14 -5.88 1.63
CA LEU A 39 -12.51 -6.41 1.65
C LEU A 39 -12.62 -7.86 1.15
N HIS A 40 -11.61 -8.38 0.44
CA HIS A 40 -11.59 -9.76 -0.07
C HIS A 40 -11.10 -10.75 0.97
N THR A 41 -10.07 -10.39 1.73
CA THR A 41 -9.41 -11.30 2.69
C THR A 41 -9.69 -10.97 4.14
N GLY A 42 -10.13 -9.74 4.44
CA GLY A 42 -10.26 -9.21 5.79
C GLY A 42 -8.93 -8.77 6.43
N ALA A 43 -7.83 -8.73 5.66
CA ALA A 43 -6.56 -8.23 6.15
C ALA A 43 -6.67 -6.73 6.51
N GLN A 44 -6.15 -6.35 7.67
CA GLN A 44 -6.23 -4.98 8.18
C GLN A 44 -4.82 -4.39 8.33
N VAL A 45 -4.69 -3.08 8.09
CA VAL A 45 -3.47 -2.34 8.43
C VAL A 45 -3.29 -2.31 9.95
N THR A 46 -2.12 -2.74 10.41
CA THR A 46 -1.70 -2.67 11.81
C THR A 46 -0.88 -1.42 12.03
N TYR A 47 -1.35 -0.56 12.92
CA TYR A 47 -0.70 0.71 13.28
C TYR A 47 0.05 0.58 14.61
N SER A 48 1.36 0.83 14.60
CA SER A 48 2.22 0.69 15.78
C SER A 48 3.14 1.90 16.00
N PRO A 49 3.30 2.40 17.23
CA PRO A 49 2.34 2.22 18.32
C PRO A 49 1.00 2.86 17.92
N ALA A 50 -0.12 2.22 18.26
CA ALA A 50 -1.45 2.69 17.84
C ALA A 50 -1.72 4.16 18.21
N ALA A 51 -1.21 4.62 19.35
CA ALA A 51 -1.36 6.01 19.80
C ALA A 51 -0.64 7.05 18.94
N ALA A 52 0.27 6.64 18.05
CA ALA A 52 0.98 7.53 17.13
C ALA A 52 0.25 7.69 15.78
N TRP A 53 -0.91 7.05 15.61
CA TRP A 53 -1.73 7.09 14.43
C TRP A 53 -3.12 7.61 14.77
N SER A 54 -3.62 8.53 13.96
CA SER A 54 -4.94 9.13 14.12
C SER A 54 -5.78 8.83 12.90
N ALA A 55 -6.87 8.10 13.10
CA ALA A 55 -7.87 7.83 12.07
C ALA A 55 -8.64 9.11 11.73
N GLY A 56 -9.05 9.25 10.47
CA GLY A 56 -9.93 10.31 10.01
C GLY A 56 -10.94 9.82 8.98
N SER A 57 -12.11 10.45 8.98
CA SER A 57 -13.21 10.19 8.04
C SER A 57 -14.15 11.41 7.95
N PRO A 58 -15.18 11.41 7.07
CA PRO A 58 -16.17 12.49 7.02
C PRO A 58 -16.93 12.68 8.33
N THR A 59 -17.09 11.60 9.12
CA THR A 59 -17.82 11.62 10.40
C THR A 59 -16.90 11.75 11.61
N LEU A 60 -15.60 11.54 11.43
CA LEU A 60 -14.58 11.65 12.47
C LEU A 60 -13.41 12.50 11.96
N PRO A 61 -13.55 13.83 11.91
CA PRO A 61 -12.45 14.69 11.52
C PRO A 61 -11.33 14.62 12.57
N CYS A 62 -10.09 14.42 12.13
CA CYS A 62 -8.94 14.43 13.03
C CYS A 62 -8.56 15.87 13.41
N LEU A 63 -9.18 16.40 14.47
CA LEU A 63 -8.98 17.80 14.91
C LEU A 63 -7.56 18.10 15.41
N ALA A 64 -6.84 17.08 15.87
CA ALA A 64 -5.45 17.21 16.34
C ALA A 64 -4.42 16.97 15.22
N CYS A 65 -4.85 16.52 14.04
CA CYS A 65 -3.94 16.26 12.94
C CYS A 65 -3.46 17.59 12.34
N PRO A 66 -2.17 17.73 11.99
CA PRO A 66 -1.67 18.93 11.33
C PRO A 66 -2.42 19.25 10.05
N ALA A 67 -2.78 18.21 9.29
CA ALA A 67 -3.50 18.32 8.03
C ALA A 67 -4.83 17.58 8.11
N GLN A 68 -5.85 18.18 7.50
CA GLN A 68 -7.16 17.57 7.33
C GLN A 68 -7.44 17.44 5.83
N PRO A 69 -7.27 16.25 5.24
CA PRO A 69 -7.55 16.01 3.84
C PRO A 69 -9.04 16.19 3.52
N ASP A 70 -9.35 16.48 2.26
CA ASP A 70 -10.69 16.35 1.70
C ASP A 70 -11.02 14.86 1.53
N PRO A 71 -12.02 14.32 2.27
CA PRO A 71 -12.39 12.91 2.15
C PRO A 71 -12.84 12.53 0.73
N ALA A 72 -13.34 13.46 -0.09
CA ALA A 72 -13.74 13.17 -1.46
C ALA A 72 -12.56 12.85 -2.40
N GLN A 73 -11.32 13.10 -1.95
CA GLN A 73 -10.08 12.86 -2.68
C GLN A 73 -9.29 11.65 -2.14
N LEU A 74 -9.87 10.88 -1.22
CA LEU A 74 -9.26 9.72 -0.60
C LEU A 74 -10.06 8.45 -0.93
N TYR A 75 -9.39 7.31 -0.94
CA TYR A 75 -10.04 6.02 -1.13
C TYR A 75 -10.99 5.74 0.05
N ASN A 76 -12.26 5.45 -0.29
CA ASN A 76 -13.41 5.38 0.65
C ASN A 76 -13.57 6.57 1.62
N GLY A 77 -12.88 7.69 1.37
CA GLY A 77 -12.91 8.88 2.21
C GLY A 77 -12.32 8.72 3.60
N THR A 78 -11.49 7.71 3.85
CA THR A 78 -10.80 7.52 5.12
C THR A 78 -9.30 7.75 4.99
N TRP A 79 -8.64 7.98 6.12
CA TRP A 79 -7.18 8.06 6.18
C TRP A 79 -6.68 7.76 7.59
N HIS A 80 -5.41 7.40 7.68
CA HIS A 80 -4.67 7.36 8.94
C HIS A 80 -3.45 8.27 8.84
N ALA A 81 -3.41 9.28 9.71
CA ALA A 81 -2.30 10.21 9.78
C ALA A 81 -1.37 9.88 10.94
N SER A 82 -0.07 10.06 10.73
CA SER A 82 0.94 9.98 11.79
C SER A 82 1.92 11.15 11.67
N GLN A 83 2.24 11.75 12.80
CA GLN A 83 3.29 12.75 12.92
C GLN A 83 4.42 12.20 13.81
N SER A 84 5.62 12.11 13.26
CA SER A 84 6.84 11.72 13.96
C SER A 84 7.69 12.97 14.21
N ASN A 85 8.07 13.22 15.46
CA ASN A 85 8.90 14.35 15.86
C ASN A 85 10.19 13.84 16.52
N PHE A 86 11.02 13.10 15.78
CA PHE A 86 12.27 12.52 16.27
C PHE A 86 12.12 11.67 17.55
N SER A 87 11.26 10.66 17.51
CA SER A 87 11.14 9.69 18.61
C SER A 87 12.21 8.59 18.52
N LEU A 88 12.48 7.92 19.65
CA LEU A 88 13.34 6.72 19.71
C LEU A 88 12.78 5.55 18.88
N GLU A 89 11.47 5.58 18.60
CA GLU A 89 10.77 4.58 17.80
C GLU A 89 9.90 5.30 16.76
N ASN A 90 10.09 4.98 15.48
CA ASN A 90 9.32 5.56 14.38
C ASN A 90 8.02 4.78 14.18
N PRO A 91 6.85 5.45 14.12
CA PRO A 91 5.58 4.79 13.90
C PRO A 91 5.53 4.01 12.58
N THR A 92 4.89 2.85 12.59
CA THR A 92 4.73 1.97 11.43
C THR A 92 3.26 1.65 11.15
N ALA A 93 2.94 1.48 9.87
CA ALA A 93 1.71 0.91 9.37
C ALA A 93 2.08 -0.33 8.54
N SER A 94 1.62 -1.51 8.93
CA SER A 94 1.98 -2.77 8.28
C SER A 94 0.77 -3.62 7.90
N VAL A 95 0.90 -4.38 6.82
CA VAL A 95 -0.16 -5.31 6.36
C VAL A 95 0.46 -6.50 5.63
N SER A 96 -0.18 -7.66 5.78
CA SER A 96 0.18 -8.86 5.03
C SER A 96 -0.76 -9.05 3.84
N PHE A 97 -0.21 -9.45 2.70
CA PHE A 97 -0.95 -9.76 1.48
C PHE A 97 -0.30 -10.92 0.74
N ASN A 98 -0.99 -11.50 -0.23
CA ASN A 98 -0.42 -12.51 -1.13
C ASN A 98 -0.47 -11.95 -2.55
N GLY A 99 0.69 -11.67 -3.14
CA GLY A 99 0.76 -10.97 -4.42
C GLY A 99 2.17 -10.92 -5.00
N SER A 100 2.31 -10.17 -6.09
CA SER A 100 3.56 -10.02 -6.85
C SER A 100 3.92 -8.56 -7.18
N ALA A 101 3.15 -7.59 -6.69
CA ALA A 101 3.44 -6.18 -6.78
C ALA A 101 2.76 -5.42 -5.64
N VAL A 102 3.28 -4.24 -5.28
CA VAL A 102 2.70 -3.36 -4.25
C VAL A 102 2.88 -1.88 -4.60
N TYR A 103 1.88 -1.07 -4.28
CA TYR A 103 1.83 0.38 -4.46
C TYR A 103 1.33 1.00 -3.16
N VAL A 104 1.89 2.13 -2.77
CA VAL A 104 1.45 2.88 -1.57
C VAL A 104 1.06 4.29 -1.98
N TYR A 105 -0.16 4.65 -1.63
CA TYR A 105 -0.72 5.96 -1.91
C TYR A 105 -0.94 6.74 -0.61
N VAL A 106 -0.56 8.02 -0.65
CA VAL A 106 -0.74 8.95 0.48
C VAL A 106 -1.28 10.28 -0.02
N ALA A 107 -1.82 11.07 0.90
CA ALA A 107 -1.91 12.50 0.72
C ALA A 107 -0.66 13.20 1.28
N ILE A 108 -0.07 14.09 0.50
CA ILE A 108 1.08 14.90 0.89
C ILE A 108 0.57 16.28 1.29
N ALA A 109 0.83 16.69 2.54
CA ALA A 109 0.59 18.05 2.98
C ALA A 109 1.86 18.88 2.79
N TYR A 110 1.74 20.09 2.24
CA TYR A 110 2.89 20.94 1.98
C TYR A 110 3.23 21.83 3.17
N SER A 111 4.53 22.07 3.38
CA SER A 111 5.00 22.99 4.42
C SER A 111 4.58 24.43 4.13
N SER A 112 4.28 25.19 5.19
CA SER A 112 3.97 26.64 5.12
C SER A 112 4.78 27.39 6.17
N PRO A 113 4.96 28.73 6.06
CA PRO A 113 5.70 29.50 7.06
C PRO A 113 5.21 29.21 8.49
N GLY A 114 6.09 28.71 9.35
CA GLY A 114 5.80 28.33 10.74
C GLY A 114 5.18 26.94 10.95
N GLN A 115 4.99 26.15 9.88
CA GLN A 115 4.48 24.77 9.95
C GLN A 115 5.26 23.85 9.00
N GLU A 116 6.15 23.05 9.56
CA GLU A 116 6.87 22.02 8.81
C GLU A 116 6.00 20.76 8.68
N ARG A 117 5.78 20.33 7.45
CA ARG A 117 4.93 19.19 7.08
C ARG A 117 5.65 18.27 6.10
N ASN A 118 6.94 18.05 6.35
CA ASN A 118 7.74 17.17 5.50
C ASN A 118 7.24 15.73 5.60
N THR A 119 7.47 14.92 4.56
CA THR A 119 7.14 13.49 4.56
C THR A 119 8.42 12.70 4.33
N TYR A 120 8.84 11.95 5.34
CA TYR A 120 10.00 11.08 5.31
C TYR A 120 9.55 9.66 5.62
N LEU A 121 9.69 8.74 4.67
CA LEU A 121 9.22 7.37 4.80
C LEU A 121 10.32 6.37 4.51
N SER A 122 10.32 5.27 5.26
CA SER A 122 11.03 4.03 4.92
C SER A 122 10.02 2.93 4.61
N PHE A 123 10.38 2.05 3.69
CA PHE A 123 9.53 0.94 3.29
C PHE A 123 10.23 -0.38 3.53
N PHE A 124 9.47 -1.38 3.96
CA PHE A 124 9.95 -2.72 4.25
C PHE A 124 9.06 -3.77 3.59
N ILE A 125 9.68 -4.83 3.07
CA ILE A 125 9.00 -6.05 2.67
C ILE A 125 9.67 -7.19 3.43
N ASP A 126 8.89 -7.99 4.15
CA ASP A 126 9.35 -9.13 4.93
C ASP A 126 10.47 -8.76 5.92
N ASN A 127 10.32 -7.58 6.55
CA ASN A 127 11.28 -6.93 7.46
C ASN A 127 12.59 -6.44 6.82
N GLU A 128 12.76 -6.57 5.51
CA GLU A 128 13.92 -6.05 4.80
C GLU A 128 13.63 -4.65 4.23
N PRO A 129 14.56 -3.68 4.37
CA PRO A 129 14.37 -2.34 3.83
C PRO A 129 14.42 -2.37 2.29
N VAL A 130 13.40 -1.81 1.65
CA VAL A 130 13.23 -1.83 0.18
C VAL A 130 13.17 -0.45 -0.47
N GLY A 131 13.23 0.62 0.32
CA GLY A 131 13.33 1.98 -0.21
C GLY A 131 12.99 3.04 0.82
N THR A 132 13.13 4.30 0.40
CA THR A 132 12.73 5.48 1.15
C THR A 132 12.01 6.48 0.25
N TYR A 133 11.23 7.37 0.85
CA TYR A 133 10.61 8.50 0.19
C TYR A 133 10.84 9.77 0.99
N VAL A 134 11.18 10.87 0.30
CA VAL A 134 11.49 12.15 0.91
C VAL A 134 10.75 13.23 0.15
N HIS A 135 9.90 13.98 0.85
CA HIS A 135 9.27 15.19 0.36
C HIS A 135 9.43 16.30 1.39
N ALA A 136 10.19 17.34 1.03
CA ALA A 136 10.35 18.54 1.82
C ALA A 136 10.13 19.74 0.90
N GLY A 137 9.04 20.47 1.08
CA GLY A 137 8.74 21.58 0.18
C GLY A 137 7.44 22.32 0.47
N SER A 138 7.40 23.53 -0.06
CA SER A 138 6.20 24.36 -0.17
C SER A 138 5.34 23.91 -1.36
N PRO A 139 4.02 24.18 -1.36
CA PRO A 139 3.17 23.83 -2.49
C PRO A 139 3.64 24.54 -3.76
N PRO A 140 3.53 23.91 -4.95
CA PRO A 140 3.59 24.64 -6.21
C PRO A 140 2.69 25.88 -6.21
N PRO A 141 3.04 26.96 -6.95
CA PRO A 141 2.12 28.08 -7.17
C PRO A 141 0.76 27.56 -7.67
N ASP A 142 -0.32 28.08 -7.09
CA ASP A 142 -1.72 27.71 -7.40
C ASP A 142 -2.15 26.27 -7.02
N SER A 143 -1.32 25.52 -6.29
CA SER A 143 -1.74 24.23 -5.71
C SER A 143 -2.36 24.41 -4.31
N GLY A 144 -3.26 23.47 -3.95
CA GLY A 144 -3.83 23.41 -2.62
C GLY A 144 -2.79 23.08 -1.54
N GLN A 145 -3.20 23.09 -0.28
CA GLN A 145 -2.32 22.70 0.85
C GLN A 145 -1.97 21.21 0.86
N LEU A 146 -2.72 20.39 0.11
CA LEU A 146 -2.50 18.96 -0.02
C LEU A 146 -2.53 18.53 -1.49
N SER A 147 -1.71 17.53 -1.81
CA SER A 147 -1.81 16.72 -3.02
C SER A 147 -2.21 15.29 -2.67
N TYR A 148 -3.05 14.68 -3.49
CA TYR A 148 -3.69 13.38 -3.23
C TYR A 148 -3.21 12.32 -4.20
N HIS A 149 -3.44 11.05 -3.87
CA HIS A 149 -3.08 9.89 -4.71
C HIS A 149 -1.59 9.87 -5.09
N ILE A 150 -0.71 10.33 -4.20
CA ILE A 150 0.73 10.37 -4.46
C ILE A 150 1.32 8.97 -4.25
N PRO A 151 1.88 8.33 -5.29
CA PRO A 151 2.54 7.04 -5.14
C PRO A 151 3.91 7.24 -4.49
N VAL A 152 4.04 6.89 -3.22
CA VAL A 152 5.30 7.06 -2.46
C VAL A 152 6.18 5.82 -2.50
N TYR A 153 5.60 4.67 -2.82
CA TYR A 153 6.32 3.43 -3.09
C TYR A 153 5.61 2.65 -4.20
N VAL A 154 6.39 2.13 -5.14
CA VAL A 154 5.91 1.28 -6.23
C VAL A 154 6.92 0.17 -6.46
N ASN A 155 6.47 -1.07 -6.33
CA ASN A 155 7.24 -2.24 -6.71
C ASN A 155 6.39 -3.11 -7.64
N LEU A 156 6.76 -3.13 -8.92
CA LEU A 156 6.00 -3.80 -9.98
C LEU A 156 6.29 -5.30 -10.10
N SER A 157 7.33 -5.80 -9.41
CA SER A 157 7.82 -7.16 -9.59
C SER A 157 8.45 -7.71 -8.31
N MET A 158 7.65 -8.46 -7.57
CA MET A 158 8.04 -9.25 -6.40
C MET A 158 7.83 -10.74 -6.71
N PRO A 159 8.55 -11.66 -6.03
CA PRO A 159 8.21 -13.07 -6.08
C PRO A 159 6.73 -13.26 -5.74
N ALA A 160 5.98 -14.06 -6.51
CA ALA A 160 4.57 -14.28 -6.19
C ALA A 160 4.46 -15.08 -4.88
N GLY A 161 3.73 -14.54 -3.91
CA GLY A 161 3.53 -15.24 -2.64
C GLY A 161 3.10 -14.33 -1.49
N PRO A 162 3.07 -14.88 -0.27
CA PRO A 162 2.78 -14.11 0.93
C PRO A 162 3.92 -13.14 1.26
N HIS A 163 3.55 -11.90 1.52
CA HIS A 163 4.46 -10.83 1.94
C HIS A 163 3.87 -10.04 3.11
N THR A 164 4.75 -9.44 3.90
CA THR A 164 4.39 -8.38 4.84
C THR A 164 5.03 -7.08 4.40
N PHE A 165 4.22 -6.07 4.14
CA PHE A 165 4.70 -4.73 3.82
C PHE A 165 4.55 -3.80 5.02
N ALA A 166 5.50 -2.89 5.21
CA ALA A 166 5.41 -1.85 6.21
C ALA A 166 5.88 -0.49 5.67
N VAL A 167 5.11 0.55 6.00
CA VAL A 167 5.52 1.96 5.91
C VAL A 167 5.95 2.40 7.30
N GLN A 168 7.14 2.98 7.40
CA GLN A 168 7.62 3.63 8.61
C GLN A 168 7.67 5.14 8.42
N ASN A 169 7.07 5.89 9.35
CA ASN A 169 7.05 7.34 9.34
C ASN A 169 8.25 7.92 10.11
N GLY A 170 9.10 8.64 9.40
CA GLY A 170 10.35 9.17 9.89
C GLY A 170 11.55 8.42 9.32
N LEU A 171 12.60 9.18 9.03
CA LEU A 171 13.94 8.67 8.73
C LEU A 171 14.85 9.13 9.87
N SER A 172 15.83 8.30 10.24
CA SER A 172 16.84 8.69 11.23
C SER A 172 17.42 10.06 10.86
N GLU A 173 17.47 10.96 11.83
CA GLU A 173 18.06 12.30 11.68
C GLU A 173 17.36 13.27 10.70
N SER A 174 16.16 12.93 10.18
CA SER A 174 15.60 13.65 9.02
C SER A 174 14.56 14.74 9.27
N GLY A 175 14.22 15.11 10.50
CA GLY A 175 13.20 16.15 10.76
C GLY A 175 11.91 15.59 11.34
N ALA A 176 10.98 16.50 11.63
CA ALA A 176 9.59 16.12 11.81
C ALA A 176 9.02 15.55 10.49
N SER A 177 8.27 14.47 10.57
CA SER A 177 7.65 13.79 9.43
C SER A 177 6.14 13.64 9.62
N LEU A 178 5.38 13.90 8.57
CA LEU A 178 3.95 13.68 8.48
C LEU A 178 3.67 12.70 7.34
N VAL A 179 2.89 11.67 7.64
CA VAL A 179 2.27 10.79 6.65
C VAL A 179 0.76 10.81 6.82
N ILE A 180 0.04 10.78 5.71
CA ILE A 180 -1.41 10.60 5.64
C ILE A 180 -1.65 9.42 4.72
N LEU A 181 -1.69 8.22 5.30
CA LEU A 181 -1.88 6.98 4.55
C LEU A 181 -3.33 6.90 4.06
N ASP A 182 -3.48 6.61 2.78
CA ASP A 182 -4.78 6.50 2.08
C ASP A 182 -5.05 5.04 1.71
N SER A 183 -4.15 4.42 0.94
CA SER A 183 -4.34 3.03 0.52
C SER A 183 -3.03 2.32 0.16
N ILE A 184 -3.08 1.00 0.24
CA ILE A 184 -2.05 0.11 -0.27
C ILE A 184 -2.71 -0.77 -1.33
N VAL A 185 -2.12 -0.87 -2.51
CA VAL A 185 -2.63 -1.73 -3.58
C VAL A 185 -1.63 -2.84 -3.81
N TYR A 186 -2.09 -4.09 -3.91
CA TYR A 186 -1.26 -5.21 -4.34
C TYR A 186 -1.83 -5.87 -5.59
N THR A 187 -0.97 -6.59 -6.32
CA THR A 187 -1.39 -7.35 -7.50
C THR A 187 -1.29 -8.85 -7.21
N THR A 188 -2.31 -9.65 -7.52
CA THR A 188 -2.33 -11.13 -7.37
C THR A 188 -2.98 -11.83 -8.55
#